data_AF-A0A1N6XE16-F1
#
_entry.id   AF-A0A1N6XE16-F1
#
_cell.length_a   1.000
_cell.length_b   1.000
_cell.length_c   1.000
_cell.angle_alpha   90.00
_cell.angle_beta   90.00
_cell.angle_gamma   90.00
#
_symmetry.space_group_name_H-M   'P 1'
#
loop_
_entity.id
_entity.type
_entity.pdbx_description
1 polymer ?
#
loop_
_entity_poly.entity_id
_entity_poly.type
_entity_poly.pdbx_seq_one_letter_code
_entity_poly.pdbx_strand_id
1 'polypeptide(L)'
;MRKKILLLLFSPAIYYSQVGISTSNPQASFHVDGGKNNASTGAPTTVQQSDDFVVSSQGTVGIGIANPAARLHLYNHIAGSNINDDYLFDDESPISNGQALILRRSNAGVNLLNGNIIGSVLFNARVNGSFGYGGAGIQGIHRGNGTIQNNALAFLINSSSEAGR
;
A
#
# COMPACT_ATOMS: atom_id res chain seq x y z
N MET A 1 -57.82 -26.52 -27.08
CA MET A 1 -57.13 -26.01 -25.87
C MET A 1 -55.91 -25.21 -26.30
N ARG A 2 -55.88 -23.89 -26.09
CA ARG A 2 -54.73 -23.04 -26.48
C ARG A 2 -53.64 -23.14 -25.41
N LYS A 3 -52.56 -23.88 -25.69
CA LYS A 3 -51.39 -23.97 -24.79
C LYS A 3 -50.64 -22.64 -24.83
N LYS A 4 -50.68 -21.86 -23.74
CA LYS A 4 -49.84 -20.67 -23.57
C LYS A 4 -48.45 -21.14 -23.16
N ILE A 5 -47.49 -21.10 -24.08
CA ILE A 5 -46.08 -21.32 -23.78
C ILE A 5 -45.54 -20.03 -23.17
N LEU A 6 -45.18 -20.06 -21.89
CA LEU A 6 -44.54 -18.94 -21.19
C LEU A 6 -43.03 -19.04 -21.43
N LEU A 7 -42.49 -18.13 -22.25
CA LEU A 7 -41.05 -18.06 -22.52
C LEU A 7 -40.38 -17.25 -21.39
N LEU A 8 -39.75 -17.94 -20.44
CA LEU A 8 -38.91 -17.30 -19.42
C LEU A 8 -37.61 -16.83 -20.07
N LEU A 9 -37.47 -15.52 -20.27
CA LEU A 9 -36.21 -14.88 -20.63
C LEU A 9 -35.27 -14.94 -19.42
N PHE A 10 -34.27 -15.82 -19.47
CA PHE A 10 -33.12 -15.77 -18.56
C PHE A 10 -32.27 -14.55 -18.95
N SER A 11 -32.46 -13.42 -18.27
CA SER A 11 -31.53 -12.30 -18.38
C SER A 11 -30.25 -12.65 -17.65
N PRO A 12 -29.06 -12.60 -18.28
CA PRO A 12 -27.81 -12.78 -17.56
C PRO A 12 -27.62 -11.59 -16.61
N ALA A 13 -27.81 -11.81 -15.31
CA ALA A 13 -27.41 -10.87 -14.29
C ALA A 13 -25.88 -10.97 -14.12
N ILE A 14 -25.18 -9.85 -14.27
CA ILE A 14 -23.75 -9.77 -13.97
C ILE A 14 -23.64 -9.73 -12.44
N TYR A 15 -23.28 -10.85 -11.83
CA TYR A 15 -22.98 -10.91 -10.40
C TYR A 15 -21.51 -10.58 -10.17
N TYR A 16 -21.23 -9.51 -9.44
CA TYR A 16 -19.88 -9.23 -8.94
C TYR A 16 -19.61 -10.09 -7.71
N SER A 17 -18.63 -11.00 -7.78
CA SER A 17 -18.23 -11.87 -6.66
C SER A 17 -17.27 -11.14 -5.70
N GLN A 18 -17.71 -10.00 -5.20
CA GLN A 18 -16.98 -9.23 -4.18
C GLN A 18 -17.45 -9.62 -2.79
N VAL A 19 -16.51 -9.69 -1.85
CA VAL A 19 -16.78 -10.08 -0.46
C VAL A 19 -16.69 -8.84 0.42
N GLY A 20 -17.82 -8.49 1.03
CA GLY A 20 -17.90 -7.46 2.06
C GLY A 20 -18.04 -8.09 3.45
N ILE A 21 -17.30 -7.58 4.43
CA ILE A 21 -17.52 -7.83 5.85
C ILE A 21 -17.95 -6.52 6.47
N SER A 22 -19.10 -6.51 7.15
CA SER A 22 -19.70 -5.32 7.78
C SER A 22 -20.08 -4.17 6.83
N THR A 23 -19.85 -4.31 5.52
CA THR A 23 -20.35 -3.40 4.48
C THR A 23 -21.17 -4.15 3.44
N SER A 24 -22.30 -3.56 3.04
CA SER A 24 -23.12 -4.04 1.92
C SER A 24 -22.68 -3.47 0.57
N ASN A 25 -21.71 -2.55 0.58
CA ASN A 25 -21.21 -1.84 -0.58
C ASN A 25 -19.68 -1.99 -0.68
N PRO A 26 -19.16 -3.19 -0.97
CA PRO A 26 -17.72 -3.39 -1.17
C PRO A 26 -17.20 -2.49 -2.29
N GLN A 27 -16.07 -1.80 -2.03
CA GLN A 27 -15.41 -0.94 -3.02
C GLN A 27 -14.26 -1.66 -3.74
N ALA A 28 -13.96 -2.89 -3.31
CA ALA A 28 -12.87 -3.72 -3.79
C ALA A 28 -13.30 -5.20 -3.78
N SER A 29 -12.47 -6.08 -4.33
CA SER A 29 -12.76 -7.52 -4.36
C SER A 29 -12.95 -8.13 -2.97
N PHE A 30 -12.21 -7.64 -1.99
CA PHE A 30 -12.44 -7.90 -0.57
C PHE A 30 -12.43 -6.58 0.21
N HIS A 31 -13.48 -6.33 0.99
CA HIS A 31 -13.66 -5.09 1.74
C HIS A 31 -14.15 -5.40 3.16
N VAL A 32 -13.36 -5.03 4.16
CA VAL A 32 -13.75 -5.09 5.59
C VAL A 32 -13.94 -3.67 6.08
N ASP A 33 -15.14 -3.39 6.59
CA ASP A 33 -15.51 -2.12 7.22
C ASP A 33 -15.58 -2.32 8.74
N GLY A 34 -14.54 -1.89 9.45
CA GLY A 34 -14.43 -2.10 10.89
C GLY A 34 -15.49 -1.33 11.68
N GLY A 35 -15.80 -0.11 11.25
CA GLY A 35 -16.76 0.79 11.87
C GLY A 35 -18.22 0.47 11.54
N LYS A 36 -18.47 -0.41 10.57
CA LYS A 36 -19.79 -0.72 10.01
C LYS A 36 -20.53 0.55 9.59
N ASN A 37 -19.79 1.53 9.10
CA ASN A 37 -20.27 2.89 8.90
C ASN A 37 -20.30 3.27 7.40
N ASN A 38 -19.85 2.40 6.49
CA ASN A 38 -19.85 2.68 5.07
C ASN A 38 -21.26 2.90 4.52
N ALA A 39 -21.37 3.86 3.60
CA ALA A 39 -22.62 4.13 2.91
C ALA A 39 -23.06 2.90 2.10
N SER A 40 -24.37 2.62 2.10
CA SER A 40 -24.95 1.49 1.35
C SER A 40 -24.78 1.60 -0.16
N THR A 41 -24.45 2.78 -0.67
CA THR A 41 -24.15 3.05 -2.08
C THR A 41 -23.10 4.16 -2.19
N GLY A 42 -22.44 4.25 -3.35
CA GLY A 42 -21.43 5.28 -3.62
C GLY A 42 -20.08 4.97 -2.95
N ALA A 43 -19.14 5.90 -3.07
CA ALA A 43 -17.84 5.78 -2.41
C ALA A 43 -17.96 6.18 -0.93
N PRO A 44 -17.33 5.44 0.01
CA PRO A 44 -17.13 5.88 1.38
C PRO A 44 -16.53 7.28 1.46
N THR A 45 -17.01 8.06 2.42
CA THR A 45 -16.35 9.29 2.82
C THR A 45 -14.99 8.98 3.42
N THR A 46 -14.17 10.01 3.51
CA THR A 46 -12.83 9.94 4.06
C THR A 46 -12.75 9.43 5.51
N VAL A 47 -13.74 9.79 6.33
CA VAL A 47 -13.85 9.32 7.72
C VAL A 47 -14.30 7.88 7.77
N GLN A 48 -15.28 7.48 6.94
CA GLN A 48 -15.76 6.09 6.88
C GLN A 48 -14.62 5.14 6.48
N GLN A 49 -13.89 5.47 5.41
CA GLN A 49 -12.80 4.60 4.96
C GLN A 49 -11.60 4.51 5.92
N SER A 50 -11.53 5.36 6.97
CA SER A 50 -10.38 5.39 7.89
C SER A 50 -10.26 4.12 8.74
N ASP A 51 -11.34 3.36 8.87
CA ASP A 51 -11.41 2.08 9.58
C ASP A 51 -11.57 0.87 8.62
N ASP A 52 -11.40 1.10 7.32
CA ASP A 52 -11.52 0.08 6.28
C ASP A 52 -10.19 -0.66 6.00
N PHE A 53 -10.31 -1.94 5.65
CA PHE A 53 -9.27 -2.76 5.03
C PHE A 53 -9.76 -3.28 3.67
N VAL A 54 -8.97 -3.11 2.62
CA VAL A 54 -9.35 -3.52 1.26
C VAL A 54 -8.26 -4.30 0.53
N VAL A 55 -8.68 -5.23 -0.31
CA VAL A 55 -7.85 -5.87 -1.35
C VAL A 55 -8.53 -5.70 -2.70
N SER A 56 -7.88 -4.97 -3.60
CA SER A 56 -8.37 -4.70 -4.95
C SER A 56 -8.20 -5.89 -5.89
N SER A 57 -8.89 -5.86 -7.03
CA SER A 57 -8.72 -6.86 -8.09
C SER A 57 -7.34 -6.79 -8.75
N GLN A 58 -6.61 -5.70 -8.58
CA GLN A 58 -5.22 -5.54 -9.02
C GLN A 58 -4.21 -6.06 -7.98
N GLY A 59 -4.68 -6.57 -6.84
CA GLY A 59 -3.84 -7.07 -5.75
C GLY A 59 -3.17 -5.97 -4.92
N THR A 60 -3.71 -4.75 -4.96
CA THR A 60 -3.30 -3.67 -4.05
C THR A 60 -4.07 -3.77 -2.73
N VAL A 61 -3.38 -3.53 -1.62
CA VAL A 61 -3.93 -3.59 -0.27
C VAL A 61 -4.02 -2.17 0.30
N GLY A 62 -5.17 -1.81 0.86
CA GLY A 62 -5.40 -0.55 1.55
C GLY A 62 -5.77 -0.75 3.01
N ILE A 63 -5.23 0.10 3.89
CA ILE A 63 -5.69 0.25 5.27
C ILE A 63 -5.95 1.74 5.48
N GLY A 64 -7.18 2.09 5.85
CA GLY A 64 -7.63 3.49 5.94
C GLY A 64 -7.95 4.15 4.59
N ILE A 65 -8.01 3.36 3.51
CA ILE A 65 -8.31 3.85 2.15
C ILE A 65 -8.94 2.79 1.26
N ALA A 66 -10.06 3.12 0.62
CA ALA A 66 -10.81 2.19 -0.23
C ALA A 66 -10.20 1.98 -1.63
N ASN A 67 -9.40 2.94 -2.12
CA ASN A 67 -8.77 2.90 -3.45
C ASN A 67 -7.24 3.06 -3.33
N PRO A 68 -6.48 1.97 -3.09
CA PRO A 68 -5.04 2.04 -2.86
C PRO A 68 -4.27 2.45 -4.12
N ALA A 69 -3.35 3.41 -4.00
CA ALA A 69 -2.52 3.90 -5.12
C ALA A 69 -1.22 3.08 -5.32
N ALA A 70 -0.89 2.20 -4.38
CA ALA A 70 0.31 1.36 -4.39
C ALA A 70 -0.01 -0.05 -3.90
N ARG A 71 0.94 -0.99 -4.04
CA ARG A 71 0.75 -2.40 -3.63
C ARG A 71 0.28 -2.55 -2.18
N LEU A 72 0.81 -1.71 -1.30
CA LEU A 72 0.29 -1.48 0.04
C LEU A 72 0.17 0.04 0.22
N HIS A 73 -1.00 0.52 0.57
CA HIS A 73 -1.25 1.92 0.87
C HIS A 73 -1.88 2.03 2.26
N LEU A 74 -1.11 2.58 3.20
CA LEU A 74 -1.56 2.92 4.53
C LEU A 74 -1.85 4.41 4.54
N TYR A 75 -3.09 4.78 4.87
CA TYR A 75 -3.52 6.18 4.80
C TYR A 75 -4.24 6.55 6.09
N ASN A 76 -3.69 7.51 6.84
CA ASN A 76 -4.40 8.09 7.97
C ASN A 76 -5.21 9.32 7.53
N HIS A 77 -6.51 9.31 7.79
CA HIS A 77 -7.41 10.42 7.50
C HIS A 77 -7.69 11.32 8.72
N ILE A 78 -7.33 10.89 9.92
CA ILE A 78 -7.70 11.56 11.17
C ILE A 78 -6.53 12.39 11.68
N ALA A 79 -6.72 13.71 11.77
CA ALA A 79 -5.77 14.60 12.44
C ALA A 79 -5.78 14.34 13.95
N GLY A 80 -4.61 14.12 14.55
CA GLY A 80 -4.42 14.15 16.00
C GLY A 80 -4.29 12.81 16.71
N SER A 81 -3.99 11.71 16.01
CA SER A 81 -3.61 10.46 16.66
C SER A 81 -2.13 10.15 16.42
N ASN A 82 -1.29 10.48 17.39
CA ASN A 82 0.16 10.27 17.28
C ASN A 82 0.52 8.79 17.02
N ILE A 83 -0.22 7.85 17.63
CA ILE A 83 0.06 6.41 17.48
C ILE A 83 -0.53 5.79 16.22
N ASN A 84 -1.64 6.33 15.68
CA ASN A 84 -2.23 5.79 14.44
C ASN A 84 -1.48 6.28 13.19
N ASP A 85 -0.63 7.31 13.35
CA ASP A 85 0.30 7.79 12.33
C ASP A 85 1.62 6.97 12.27
N ASP A 86 1.91 6.19 13.32
CA ASP A 86 3.18 5.47 13.45
C ASP A 86 3.19 4.15 12.65
N TYR A 87 4.35 3.87 12.04
CA TYR A 87 4.68 2.53 11.54
C TYR A 87 5.50 1.80 12.59
N LEU A 88 4.83 1.08 13.50
CA LEU A 88 5.44 0.42 14.64
C LEU A 88 6.00 -0.97 14.29
N PHE A 89 7.24 -1.25 14.69
CA PHE A 89 7.91 -2.54 14.57
C PHE A 89 8.55 -2.88 15.93
N ASP A 90 7.87 -3.69 16.76
CA ASP A 90 8.29 -3.97 18.15
C ASP A 90 8.66 -5.44 18.37
N ASP A 91 9.63 -5.70 19.27
CA ASP A 91 9.96 -7.01 19.84
C ASP A 91 9.91 -6.97 21.36
N GLU A 92 9.25 -7.94 21.98
CA GLU A 92 9.32 -8.18 23.43
C GLU A 92 10.01 -9.51 23.77
N SER A 93 10.67 -10.15 22.80
CA SER A 93 11.28 -11.48 22.98
C SER A 93 12.60 -11.45 23.79
N PRO A 94 12.92 -12.52 24.54
CA PRO A 94 14.25 -12.68 25.15
C PRO A 94 15.37 -12.64 24.09
N ILE A 95 16.39 -11.81 24.33
CA ILE A 95 17.49 -11.36 23.43
C ILE A 95 18.31 -12.46 22.72
N SER A 96 17.69 -13.17 21.79
CA SER A 96 18.34 -14.22 20.99
C SER A 96 18.29 -13.96 19.48
N ASN A 97 17.42 -13.06 19.01
CA ASN A 97 17.30 -12.65 17.61
C ASN A 97 17.11 -11.14 17.52
N GLY A 98 17.54 -10.53 16.40
CA GLY A 98 17.34 -9.10 16.13
C GLY A 98 16.25 -8.84 15.10
N GLN A 99 15.55 -7.71 15.21
CA GLN A 99 14.59 -7.24 14.21
C GLN A 99 15.25 -6.37 13.15
N ALA A 100 14.72 -6.40 11.92
CA ALA A 100 15.21 -5.56 10.83
C ALA A 100 14.12 -5.23 9.82
N LEU A 101 14.16 -3.99 9.31
CA LEU A 101 13.52 -3.65 8.05
C LEU A 101 14.46 -4.06 6.90
N ILE A 102 14.06 -5.08 6.15
CA ILE A 102 14.90 -5.67 5.09
C ILE A 102 14.40 -5.26 3.70
N LEU A 103 15.19 -4.48 2.97
CA LEU A 103 14.96 -4.16 1.56
C LEU A 103 15.87 -5.03 0.68
N ARG A 104 15.27 -5.85 -0.19
CA ARG A 104 16.00 -6.75 -1.10
C ARG A 104 15.62 -6.47 -2.54
N ARG A 105 16.61 -6.54 -3.42
CA ARG A 105 16.41 -6.46 -4.86
C ARG A 105 17.27 -7.49 -5.56
N SER A 106 16.68 -8.14 -6.54
CA SER A 106 17.38 -8.94 -7.54
C SER A 106 17.17 -8.30 -8.91
N ASN A 107 18.03 -8.66 -9.86
CA ASN A 107 17.84 -8.30 -11.26
C ASN A 107 17.15 -9.47 -11.97
N ALA A 108 15.83 -9.63 -11.76
CA ALA A 108 15.04 -10.73 -12.35
C ALA A 108 15.65 -12.14 -12.11
N GLY A 109 16.15 -12.38 -10.89
CA GLY A 109 16.79 -13.65 -10.52
C GLY A 109 18.30 -13.70 -10.74
N VAL A 110 18.92 -12.68 -11.35
CA VAL A 110 20.39 -12.55 -11.41
C VAL A 110 20.92 -11.54 -10.40
N ASN A 111 22.24 -11.58 -10.18
CA ASN A 111 22.96 -10.68 -9.28
C ASN A 111 22.83 -9.21 -9.72
N LEU A 112 22.84 -8.31 -8.74
CA LEU A 112 22.97 -6.87 -9.00
C LEU A 112 24.38 -6.55 -9.51
N LEU A 113 24.48 -5.51 -10.35
CA LEU A 113 25.74 -4.92 -10.79
C LEU A 113 26.20 -3.82 -9.84
N ASN A 114 27.50 -3.52 -9.83
CA ASN A 114 28.06 -2.40 -9.09
C ASN A 114 27.33 -1.09 -9.44
N GLY A 115 26.91 -0.35 -8.42
CA GLY A 115 26.15 0.90 -8.54
C GLY A 115 24.64 0.71 -8.60
N ASN A 116 24.11 -0.51 -8.66
CA ASN A 116 22.67 -0.73 -8.62
C ASN A 116 22.09 -0.41 -7.24
N ILE A 117 21.00 0.34 -7.22
CA ILE A 117 20.23 0.64 -6.01
C ILE A 117 19.52 -0.62 -5.54
N ILE A 118 19.60 -0.94 -4.25
CA ILE A 118 18.88 -2.05 -3.62
C ILE A 118 17.48 -1.58 -3.20
N GLY A 119 17.42 -0.45 -2.51
CA GLY A 119 16.20 0.17 -2.01
C GLY A 119 16.50 1.50 -1.34
N SER A 120 15.45 2.26 -1.01
CA SER A 120 15.56 3.58 -0.41
C SER A 120 14.41 3.86 0.55
N VAL A 121 14.71 4.66 1.57
CA VAL A 121 13.72 5.38 2.38
C VAL A 121 13.76 6.84 1.93
N LEU A 122 12.63 7.38 1.47
CA LEU A 122 12.56 8.69 0.83
C LEU A 122 11.55 9.60 1.55
N PHE A 123 11.92 10.86 1.71
CA PHE A 123 11.10 11.95 2.22
C PHE A 123 10.70 12.85 1.04
N ASN A 124 9.45 12.74 0.59
CA ASN A 124 8.93 13.48 -0.55
C ASN A 124 7.87 14.48 -0.10
N ALA A 125 8.09 15.77 -0.38
CA ALA A 125 7.05 16.77 -0.26
C ALA A 125 6.08 16.70 -1.45
N ARG A 126 4.81 17.02 -1.22
CA ARG A 126 3.85 17.26 -2.30
C ARG A 126 4.12 18.63 -2.91
N VAL A 127 4.43 18.70 -4.21
CA VAL A 127 4.72 19.95 -4.92
C VAL A 127 3.78 20.06 -6.12
N ASN A 128 3.14 21.21 -6.29
CA ASN A 128 2.15 21.46 -7.35
C ASN A 128 1.08 20.35 -7.46
N GLY A 129 0.61 19.87 -6.31
CA GLY A 129 -0.45 18.87 -6.24
C GLY A 129 -0.01 17.42 -6.47
N SER A 130 1.28 17.14 -6.71
CA SER A 130 1.79 15.80 -6.99
C SER A 130 2.89 15.35 -6.03
N PHE A 131 3.00 14.04 -5.82
CA PHE A 131 4.14 13.40 -5.17
C PHE A 131 5.10 12.86 -6.23
N GLY A 132 6.41 13.10 -6.05
CA GLY A 132 7.46 12.56 -6.90
C GLY A 132 8.38 11.60 -6.14
N TYR A 133 9.37 11.05 -6.84
CA TYR A 133 10.42 10.20 -6.27
C TYR A 133 11.77 10.92 -6.05
N GLY A 134 11.78 12.24 -6.26
CA GLY A 134 13.00 13.06 -6.25
C GLY A 134 13.35 13.70 -4.91
N GLY A 135 12.73 13.31 -3.79
CA GLY A 135 12.98 13.89 -2.47
C GLY A 135 14.33 13.53 -1.84
N ALA A 136 14.51 13.91 -0.58
CA ALA A 136 15.69 13.55 0.20
C ALA A 136 15.52 12.14 0.81
N GLY A 137 16.60 11.50 1.26
CA GLY A 137 16.46 10.16 1.85
C GLY A 137 17.76 9.41 2.07
N ILE A 138 17.62 8.10 2.27
CA ILE A 138 18.72 7.16 2.49
C ILE A 138 18.56 6.00 1.52
N GLN A 139 19.66 5.55 0.93
CA GLN A 139 19.67 4.53 -0.10
C GLN A 139 20.76 3.49 0.12
N GLY A 140 20.39 2.22 -0.04
CA GLY A 140 21.36 1.12 -0.15
C GLY A 140 21.80 0.95 -1.60
N ILE A 141 23.11 0.97 -1.85
CA ILE A 141 23.72 0.80 -3.17
C ILE A 141 24.59 -0.45 -3.16
N HIS A 142 24.38 -1.35 -4.10
CA HIS A 142 25.25 -2.50 -4.29
C HIS A 142 26.60 -2.04 -4.84
N ARG A 143 27.70 -2.49 -4.23
CA ARG A 143 29.08 -2.19 -4.64
C ARG A 143 29.87 -3.43 -5.08
N GLY A 144 29.19 -4.57 -5.21
CA GLY A 144 29.79 -5.82 -5.63
C GLY A 144 29.64 -6.12 -7.12
N ASN A 145 30.16 -7.29 -7.50
CA ASN A 145 30.04 -7.91 -8.82
C ASN A 145 29.32 -9.27 -8.72
N GLY A 146 28.57 -9.50 -7.64
CA GLY A 146 27.79 -10.72 -7.42
C GLY A 146 28.54 -11.92 -6.83
N THR A 147 29.84 -11.81 -6.52
CA THR A 147 30.59 -12.88 -5.83
C THR A 147 30.85 -12.59 -4.35
N ILE A 148 30.84 -11.31 -3.96
CA ILE A 148 30.95 -10.85 -2.57
C ILE A 148 29.86 -9.81 -2.32
N GLN A 149 29.17 -9.90 -1.18
CA GLN A 149 28.12 -8.97 -0.79
C GLN A 149 28.72 -7.66 -0.24
N ASN A 150 29.13 -6.78 -1.14
CA ASN A 150 29.51 -5.40 -0.76
C ASN A 150 28.36 -4.45 -1.03
N ASN A 151 27.98 -3.66 -0.03
CA ASN A 151 26.96 -2.63 -0.12
C ASN A 151 27.46 -1.33 0.51
N ALA A 152 26.99 -0.20 0.02
CA ALA A 152 27.23 1.12 0.58
C ALA A 152 25.89 1.77 0.96
N LEU A 153 25.93 2.61 1.99
CA LEU A 153 24.84 3.51 2.35
C LEU A 153 25.12 4.89 1.73
N ALA A 154 24.13 5.48 1.07
CA ALA A 154 24.19 6.83 0.55
C ALA A 154 23.07 7.68 1.12
N PHE A 155 23.37 8.92 1.45
CA PHE A 155 22.38 9.94 1.78
C PHE A 155 22.01 10.71 0.51
N LEU A 156 20.73 10.75 0.20
CA LEU A 156 20.15 11.50 -0.91
C LEU A 156 19.79 12.88 -0.39
N ILE A 157 20.47 13.89 -0.92
CA ILE A 157 20.18 15.30 -0.62
C ILE A 157 19.50 15.87 -1.85
N ASN A 158 18.20 16.14 -1.74
CA ASN A 158 17.53 17.02 -2.69
C ASN A 158 17.43 18.39 -2.04
N SER A 159 18.43 19.24 -2.26
CA SER A 159 18.25 20.69 -2.18
C SER A 159 19.45 21.44 -2.73
N SER A 160 19.18 22.64 -3.24
CA SER A 160 20.14 23.75 -3.33
C SER A 160 20.24 24.53 -2.00
N SER A 161 19.87 23.93 -0.86
CA SER A 161 19.93 24.52 0.48
C SER A 161 19.96 23.43 1.53
N GLU A 162 21.12 23.22 2.15
CA GLU A 162 21.37 22.19 3.18
C GLU A 162 20.48 22.34 4.43
N ALA A 163 20.41 21.24 5.20
CA ALA A 163 19.72 21.14 6.47
C ALA A 163 20.23 22.18 7.49
N GLY A 164 19.36 23.10 7.89
CA GLY A 164 19.65 24.08 8.94
C GLY A 164 19.34 23.53 10.33
N ARG A 165 20.39 23.47 11.16
CA ARG A 165 20.50 23.23 12.62
C ARG A 165 19.48 22.34 13.31
#